data_AF-A0A1F9NZJ5-F1
#
_entry.id   AF-A0A1F9NZJ5-F1
#
_cell.length_a   1.000
_cell.length_b   1.000
_cell.length_c   1.000
_cell.angle_alpha   90.00
_cell.angle_beta   90.00
_cell.angle_gamma   90.00
#
_symmetry.space_group_name_H-M   'P 1'
#
loop_
_entity.id
_entity.type
_entity.pdbx_description
1 polymer ?
#
loop_
_entity_poly.entity_id
_entity_poly.type
_entity_poly.pdbx_seq_one_letter_code
_entity_poly.pdbx_strand_id
1 'polypeptide(L)'
;MGTDAQNLSIQGHHFFLPSTYLELTLSRTDRYSFGPMKERTDRGSAGFVGWLSERVRAEAEIAQERVENPGGLPGATAEDASFRVALSYQLGSGK
;
A
#
# COMPACT_ATOMS: atom_id res chain seq x y z
N MET A 1 17.60 15.92 8.94
CA MET A 1 16.44 15.14 8.44
C MET A 1 15.61 16.03 7.52
N GLY A 2 15.71 15.82 6.19
CA GLY A 2 15.06 16.71 5.22
C GLY A 2 13.54 16.65 5.39
N THR A 3 12.90 17.81 5.45
CA THR A 3 11.50 17.99 5.86
C THR A 3 10.51 17.92 4.71
N ASP A 4 10.98 17.67 3.48
CA ASP A 4 10.14 17.68 2.29
C ASP A 4 9.97 16.26 1.74
N ALA A 5 8.71 15.86 1.62
CA ALA A 5 8.29 14.58 1.08
C ALA A 5 7.05 14.79 0.21
N GLN A 6 7.12 14.35 -1.03
CA GLN A 6 6.00 14.36 -1.96
C GLN A 6 5.43 12.95 -2.04
N ASN A 7 4.11 12.82 -1.87
CA ASN A 7 3.42 11.55 -2.01
C ASN A 7 2.33 11.68 -3.07
N LEU A 8 2.31 10.73 -4.00
CA LEU A 8 1.27 10.57 -5.01
C LEU A 8 0.72 9.17 -4.87
N SER A 9 -0.59 9.05 -4.63
CA SER A 9 -1.28 7.76 -4.57
C SER A 9 -2.50 7.75 -5.49
N ILE A 10 -2.64 6.70 -6.27
CA ILE A 10 -3.81 6.41 -7.09
C ILE A 10 -4.38 5.09 -6.59
N GLN A 11 -5.67 5.08 -6.30
CA GLN A 11 -6.40 3.90 -5.85
C GLN A 11 -7.62 3.67 -6.72
N GLY A 12 -7.87 2.42 -7.08
CA GLY A 12 -9.03 2.01 -7.84
C GLY A 12 -9.72 0.81 -7.19
N HIS A 13 -11.05 0.83 -7.19
CA HIS A 13 -11.88 -0.25 -6.67
C HIS A 13 -12.77 -0.83 -7.76
N HIS A 14 -12.79 -2.15 -7.86
CA HIS A 14 -13.70 -2.87 -8.74
C HIS A 14 -14.56 -3.84 -7.92
N PHE A 15 -15.87 -3.55 -7.84
CA PHE A 15 -16.83 -4.34 -7.08
C PHE A 15 -17.36 -5.50 -7.94
N PHE A 16 -17.13 -6.74 -7.49
CA PHE A 16 -17.73 -7.92 -8.11
C PHE A 16 -19.11 -8.23 -7.53
N LEU A 17 -19.27 -7.97 -6.23
CA LEU A 17 -20.50 -8.09 -5.46
C LEU A 17 -20.60 -6.87 -4.54
N PRO A 18 -21.79 -6.56 -3.99
CA PRO A 18 -21.93 -5.47 -3.02
C PRO A 18 -21.02 -5.62 -1.79
N SER A 19 -20.60 -6.85 -1.47
CA SER A 19 -19.76 -7.19 -0.33
C SER A 19 -18.32 -7.55 -0.69
N THR A 20 -17.91 -7.52 -1.96
CA THR A 20 -16.53 -7.92 -2.36
C THR A 20 -15.98 -7.06 -3.48
N TYR A 21 -14.74 -6.59 -3.33
CA TYR A 21 -14.05 -5.80 -4.34
C TYR A 21 -12.56 -6.13 -4.45
N LEU A 22 -12.02 -5.89 -5.65
CA LEU A 22 -10.58 -5.76 -5.87
C LEU A 22 -10.18 -4.30 -5.69
N GLU A 23 -9.11 -4.08 -4.94
CA GLU A 23 -8.44 -2.81 -4.76
C GLU A 23 -7.09 -2.85 -5.47
N LEU A 24 -6.81 -1.84 -6.28
CA LEU A 24 -5.50 -1.64 -6.88
C LEU A 24 -4.96 -0.30 -6.38
N THR A 25 -3.75 -0.31 -5.82
CA THR A 25 -3.10 0.91 -5.33
C THR A 25 -1.74 1.06 -5.99
N LEU A 26 -1.46 2.25 -6.51
CA LEU A 26 -0.13 2.67 -6.94
C LEU A 26 0.24 3.90 -6.15
N SER A 27 1.38 3.86 -5.47
CA SER A 27 1.88 4.97 -4.67
C SER A 27 3.33 5.26 -4.98
N ARG A 28 3.68 6.54 -5.05
CA ARG A 28 5.02 7.06 -5.22
C ARG A 28 5.29 8.03 -4.10
N THR A 29 6.27 7.72 -3.27
CA THR A 29 6.78 8.61 -2.23
C THR A 29 8.19 9.04 -2.57
N ASP A 30 8.38 10.34 -2.64
CA ASP A 30 9.61 10.99 -3.02
C ASP A 30 10.11 11.79 -1.81
N ARG A 31 11.20 11.35 -1.16
CA ARG A 31 11.80 12.02 0.01
C ARG A 31 13.10 12.71 -0.36
N TYR A 32 13.25 13.96 0.09
CA TYR A 32 14.44 14.74 -0.14
C TYR A 32 15.38 14.64 1.07
N SER A 33 16.57 14.08 0.86
CA SER A 33 17.62 13.99 1.89
C SER A 33 18.51 15.26 1.89
N PHE A 34 19.41 15.42 2.87
CA PHE A 34 20.32 16.57 3.00
C PHE A 34 21.48 16.55 1.97
N GLY A 35 21.20 16.19 0.72
CA GLY A 35 22.12 16.14 -0.42
C GLY A 35 21.36 16.24 -1.75
N PRO A 36 22.05 16.23 -2.91
CA PRO A 36 21.41 16.36 -4.22
C PRO A 36 20.55 15.14 -4.63
N MET A 37 20.54 14.08 -3.82
CA MET A 37 19.95 12.77 -4.14
C MET A 37 18.61 12.58 -3.44
N LYS A 38 17.62 12.18 -4.23
CA LYS A 38 16.22 11.92 -3.86
C LYS A 38 16.02 10.42 -3.62
N GLU A 39 15.43 10.06 -2.49
CA GLU A 39 14.93 8.72 -2.21
C GLU A 39 13.54 8.59 -2.85
N ARG A 40 13.35 7.60 -3.70
CA ARG A 40 12.05 7.32 -4.33
C ARG A 40 11.59 5.94 -3.92
N THR A 41 10.39 5.87 -3.37
CA THR A 41 9.69 4.63 -3.06
C THR A 41 8.48 4.52 -3.98
N ASP A 42 8.50 3.54 -4.87
CA ASP A 42 7.36 3.18 -5.72
C ASP A 42 6.76 1.89 -5.16
N ARG A 43 5.48 1.92 -4.79
CA ARG A 43 4.76 0.74 -4.28
C ARG A 43 3.49 0.52 -5.07
N GLY A 44 3.36 -0.69 -5.62
CA GLY A 44 2.12 -1.19 -6.20
C GLY A 44 1.53 -2.28 -5.32
N SER A 45 0.21 -2.28 -5.14
CA SER A 45 -0.49 -3.36 -4.47
C SER A 45 -1.81 -3.72 -5.14
N ALA A 46 -2.17 -4.99 -4.98
CA ALA A 46 -3.46 -5.53 -5.34
C ALA A 46 -4.06 -6.24 -4.13
N GLY A 47 -5.23 -5.79 -3.69
CA GLY A 47 -5.94 -6.31 -2.54
C GLY A 47 -7.30 -6.88 -2.94
N PHE A 48 -7.67 -8.03 -2.42
CA PHE A 48 -9.04 -8.53 -2.48
C PHE A 48 -9.68 -8.38 -1.11
N VAL A 49 -10.79 -7.67 -1.04
CA VAL A 49 -11.51 -7.41 0.20
C VAL A 49 -12.92 -7.96 0.08
N GLY A 50 -13.36 -8.69 1.09
CA GLY A 50 -14.69 -9.28 1.13
C GLY A 50 -15.30 -9.32 2.51
N TRP A 51 -16.61 -9.07 2.59
CA TRP A 51 -17.40 -9.32 3.79
C TRP A 51 -18.04 -10.71 3.67
N LEU A 52 -17.62 -11.61 4.54
CA LEU A 52 -18.19 -12.96 4.66
C LEU A 52 -19.50 -12.95 5.44
N SER A 53 -19.67 -11.96 6.33
CA SER A 53 -20.91 -11.61 7.01
C SER A 53 -20.88 -10.12 7.37
N GLU A 54 -21.96 -9.60 7.94
CA GLU A 54 -22.02 -8.21 8.44
C GLU A 54 -20.89 -7.85 9.42
N ARG A 55 -20.30 -8.86 10.08
CA ARG A 55 -19.28 -8.68 11.11
C ARG A 55 -17.91 -9.24 10.73
N VAL A 56 -17.82 -10.04 9.67
CA VAL A 56 -16.59 -10.73 9.28
C VAL A 56 -16.07 -10.16 7.98
N ARG A 57 -14.89 -9.55 8.03
CA ARG A 57 -14.16 -9.06 6.86
C ARG A 57 -12.90 -9.88 6.64
N ALA A 58 -12.69 -10.33 5.41
CA ALA A 58 -11.48 -10.97 4.95
C ALA A 58 -10.77 -10.08 3.93
N GLU A 59 -9.45 -9.98 4.06
CA GLU A 59 -8.58 -9.21 3.19
C GLU A 59 -7.36 -10.05 2.81
N ALA A 60 -6.99 -10.01 1.55
CA ALA A 60 -5.72 -10.51 1.06
C ALA A 60 -5.07 -9.42 0.21
N GLU A 61 -3.81 -9.10 0.43
CA GLU A 61 -3.07 -8.09 -0.32
C GLU A 61 -1.72 -8.65 -0.73
N ILE A 62 -1.36 -8.44 -1.99
CA ILE A 62 0.00 -8.55 -2.48
C ILE A 62 0.51 -7.15 -2.81
N ALA A 63 1.72 -6.83 -2.37
CA ALA A 63 2.36 -5.55 -2.64
C ALA A 63 3.81 -5.76 -3.05
N GLN A 64 4.26 -4.94 -4.00
CA GLN A 64 5.64 -4.85 -4.43
C GLN A 64 6.09 -3.42 -4.21
N GLU A 65 7.23 -3.26 -3.54
CA GLU A 65 7.81 -1.98 -3.19
C GLU A 65 9.23 -1.92 -3.72
N ARG A 66 9.56 -0.82 -4.37
CA ARG A 66 10.89 -0.54 -4.90
C ARG A 66 11.38 0.78 -4.35
N VAL A 67 12.53 0.76 -3.69
CA VAL A 67 13.18 1.93 -3.12
C VAL A 67 14.47 2.20 -3.88
N GLU A 68 14.53 3.35 -4.55
CA GLU A 68 15.72 3.88 -5.19
C GLU A 68 16.43 4.86 -4.26
N ASN A 69 17.75 4.72 -4.17
CA ASN A 69 18.62 5.49 -3.27
C ASN A 69 18.18 5.48 -1.79
N PRO A 70 17.99 4.29 -1.17
CA PRO A 70 17.58 4.20 0.22
C PRO A 70 18.54 4.96 1.14
N GLY A 71 18.01 5.82 2.01
CA GLY A 71 18.80 6.66 2.91
C GLY A 71 19.65 7.72 2.21
N GLY A 72 19.41 7.99 0.92
CA GLY A 72 20.20 8.91 0.11
C GLY A 72 21.51 8.31 -0.43
N LEU A 73 21.69 6.98 -0.35
CA LEU A 73 22.85 6.29 -0.88
C LEU A 73 22.73 6.10 -2.41
N PRO A 74 23.58 6.74 -3.22
CA PRO A 74 23.44 6.73 -4.67
C PRO A 74 23.70 5.35 -5.28
N GLY A 75 22.83 4.93 -6.20
CA GLY A 75 23.00 3.70 -6.98
C GLY A 75 22.57 2.42 -6.26
N ALA A 76 22.11 2.52 -5.01
CA ALA A 76 21.47 1.42 -4.31
C ALA A 76 19.98 1.33 -4.72
N THR A 77 19.52 0.12 -5.00
CA THR A 77 18.10 -0.18 -5.22
C THR A 77 17.73 -1.35 -4.32
N ALA A 78 16.65 -1.21 -3.58
CA ALA A 78 16.03 -2.28 -2.82
C ALA A 78 14.66 -2.58 -3.40
N GLU A 79 14.29 -3.85 -3.45
CA GLU A 79 13.00 -4.30 -3.96
C GLU A 79 12.47 -5.38 -3.03
N ASP A 80 11.27 -5.16 -2.51
CA ASP A 80 10.61 -6.04 -1.57
C ASP A 80 9.22 -6.42 -2.10
N ALA A 81 8.90 -7.71 -1.99
CA ALA A 81 7.56 -8.23 -2.25
C ALA A 81 6.96 -8.72 -0.92
N SER A 82 5.71 -8.36 -0.67
CA SER A 82 4.99 -8.72 0.54
C SER A 82 3.60 -9.24 0.23
N PHE A 83 3.16 -10.18 1.06
CA PHE A 83 1.81 -10.72 1.02
C PHE A 83 1.22 -10.68 2.42
N ARG A 84 -0.03 -10.23 2.52
CA ARG A 84 -0.76 -10.08 3.79
C ARG A 84 -2.13 -10.71 3.65
N VAL A 85 -2.52 -11.47 4.66
CA VAL A 85 -3.90 -11.93 4.84
C VAL A 85 -4.38 -11.46 6.19
N ALA A 86 -5.57 -10.89 6.25
CA ALA A 86 -6.21 -10.47 7.48
C ALA A 86 -7.65 -10.98 7.52
N LEU A 87 -8.05 -11.44 8.72
CA LEU A 87 -9.43 -11.76 9.04
C LEU A 87 -9.82 -10.91 10.25
N SER A 88 -10.84 -10.10 10.09
CA SER A 88 -11.31 -9.16 11.09
C SER A 88 -12.74 -9.48 11.50
N TYR A 89 -13.01 -9.48 12.81
CA TYR A 89 -14.35 -9.61 13.37
C TYR A 89 -14.73 -8.34 14.14
N GLN A 90 -15.87 -7.74 13.81
CA GLN A 90 -16.38 -6.56 14.51
C GLN A 90 -17.38 -6.97 15.60
N LEU A 91 -16.98 -6.75 16.86
CA LEU A 91 -17.83 -6.93 18.04
C LEU A 91 -18.76 -5.72 18.18
N GLY A 92 -19.90 -5.74 17.49
CA GLY A 92 -20.91 -4.69 17.58
C GLY A 92 -22.25 -5.11 17.00
N SER A 93 -23.32 -4.76 17.70
CA SER A 93 -24.68 -4.74 17.14
C SER A 93 -24.78 -3.48 16.29
N GLY A 94 -24.98 -3.63 14.97
CA GLY A 94 -25.69 -2.59 14.23
C GLY A 94 -27.01 -2.32 14.98
N LYS A 95 -27.36 -1.04 15.11
CA LYS A 95 -28.70 -0.66 15.57
C LYS A 95 -29.76 -1.26 14.67
#